data_AF-A0A662R5G1-F1
#
_entry.id   AF-A0A662R5G1-F1
#
_cell.length_a   1.000
_cell.length_b   1.000
_cell.length_c   1.000
_cell.angle_alpha   90.00
_cell.angle_beta   90.00
_cell.angle_gamma   90.00
#
_symmetry.space_group_name_H-M   'P 1'
#
loop_
_entity.id
_entity.type
_entity.pdbx_description
1 polymer ?
#
loop_
_entity_poly.entity_id
_entity_poly.type
_entity_poly.pdbx_seq_one_letter_code
_entity_poly.pdbx_strand_id
1 'polypeptide(L)'
;MEKKSLILILLLLLSASCASAAPVSISLPAVYSTSEGEVGVLTNLTVWATNGTGHVFVDTEPYTQVDMQGSARLSSMTAYDITGINPETHDLFYVVRTESPVIGGPSAGAAMTVATVATLMNWTVKPGIVMTGMINPDGSIGAVGGIPAKLNISAKNGAHTFLIPSGQGNITERVRVVKRNGPFIRITEKPVTVNVIELGKEQGVQVMEIGDIRDAIYVCTGHKIPRTFLTGEVQTRAYIDAMQPLAAALLDELSERYNETDAIVNPRLRNALIDQIRTIEDAQHDYDAENYYASMSRSFNTMINIRRIRWYSEYLDSSDKNEYLSDLISSVEDKINDTEHDVEIAESKNGVLEGIGAAESRLT
;
A
#
# COMPACT_ATOMS: atom_id res chain seq x y z
N MET A 1 15.41 27.80 57.18
CA MET A 1 15.85 26.74 56.25
C MET A 1 14.92 26.56 55.04
N GLU A 2 13.86 27.36 54.88
CA GLU A 2 12.76 27.01 53.95
C GLU A 2 12.89 27.58 52.53
N LYS A 3 13.44 28.78 52.33
CA LYS A 3 13.55 29.39 51.00
C LYS A 3 14.55 28.70 50.06
N LYS A 4 15.62 28.12 50.62
CA LYS A 4 16.65 27.42 49.80
C LYS A 4 16.17 26.06 49.30
N SER A 5 15.41 25.31 50.11
CA SER A 5 14.78 24.06 49.67
C SER A 5 13.67 24.30 48.65
N LEU A 6 12.90 25.39 48.78
CA LEU A 6 11.85 25.72 47.82
C LEU A 6 12.42 26.09 46.44
N ILE A 7 13.53 26.86 46.42
CA ILE A 7 14.24 27.21 45.17
C ILE A 7 14.87 25.97 44.52
N LEU A 8 15.40 25.03 45.31
CA LEU A 8 15.97 23.79 44.79
C LEU A 8 14.90 22.88 44.18
N ILE A 9 13.71 22.78 44.80
CA ILE A 9 12.56 22.04 44.26
C ILE A 9 12.02 22.72 43.00
N LEU A 10 11.96 24.06 42.96
CA LEU A 10 11.53 24.80 41.78
C LEU A 10 12.53 24.67 40.61
N LEU A 11 13.85 24.64 40.89
CA LEU A 11 14.88 24.36 39.88
C LEU A 11 14.84 22.91 39.38
N LEU A 12 14.55 21.93 40.25
CA LEU A 12 14.36 20.53 39.85
C LEU A 12 13.09 20.32 39.01
N LEU A 13 12.03 21.09 39.28
CA LEU A 13 10.78 21.09 38.49
C LEU A 13 10.95 21.79 37.14
N LEU A 14 11.80 22.81 37.03
CA LEU A 14 12.15 23.44 35.74
C LEU A 14 13.07 22.55 34.86
N SER A 15 13.81 21.60 35.43
CA SER A 15 14.62 20.64 34.67
C SER A 15 13.85 19.44 34.12
N ALA A 16 12.56 19.31 34.43
CA ALA A 16 11.67 18.40 33.71
C ALA A 16 11.31 19.02 32.34
N SER A 17 12.34 19.30 31.53
CA SER A 17 12.12 19.49 30.10
C SER A 17 11.54 18.19 29.59
N CYS A 18 10.27 18.25 29.15
CA CYS A 18 9.65 17.21 28.37
C CYS A 18 10.54 17.04 27.12
N ALA A 19 11.45 16.08 27.16
CA ALA A 19 12.32 15.75 26.04
C ALA A 19 11.43 15.09 24.99
N SER A 20 10.70 15.90 24.23
CA SER A 20 10.06 15.43 23.01
C SER A 20 11.17 14.98 22.07
N ALA A 21 11.10 13.74 21.60
CA ALA A 21 12.01 13.25 20.57
C ALA A 21 12.03 14.23 19.40
N ALA A 22 13.21 14.46 18.81
CA ALA A 22 13.33 15.36 17.68
C ALA A 22 12.47 14.85 16.51
N PRO A 23 11.75 15.73 15.79
CA PRO A 23 11.00 15.32 14.61
C PRO A 23 11.90 14.65 13.58
N VAL A 24 11.42 13.57 12.97
CA VAL A 24 12.10 12.87 11.87
C VAL A 24 11.49 13.33 10.57
N SER A 25 12.31 13.90 9.68
CA SER A 25 11.88 14.33 8.35
C SER A 25 12.50 13.44 7.26
N ILE A 26 11.67 12.98 6.32
CA ILE A 26 12.09 12.19 5.17
C ILE A 26 11.38 12.66 3.89
N SER A 27 11.93 12.28 2.74
CA SER A 27 11.34 12.56 1.43
C SER A 27 10.54 11.37 0.90
N LEU A 28 9.30 11.62 0.49
CA LEU A 28 8.38 10.64 -0.09
C LEU A 28 8.22 10.89 -1.60
N PRO A 29 8.63 9.95 -2.46
CA PRO A 29 8.42 10.09 -3.90
C PRO A 29 7.01 9.65 -4.27
N ALA A 30 6.29 10.49 -4.99
CA ALA A 30 4.96 10.22 -5.50
C ALA A 30 4.88 10.47 -7.02
N VAL A 31 3.78 10.06 -7.62
CA VAL A 31 3.48 10.31 -9.04
C VAL A 31 2.07 10.81 -9.19
N TYR A 32 1.85 11.66 -10.19
CA TYR A 32 0.53 11.97 -10.69
C TYR A 32 0.51 11.79 -12.21
N SER A 33 -0.65 11.39 -12.72
CA SER A 33 -0.84 11.15 -14.15
C SER A 33 -1.20 12.44 -14.88
N THR A 34 -0.54 12.68 -16.02
CA THR A 34 -0.86 13.75 -16.97
C THR A 34 -1.20 13.15 -18.34
N SER A 35 -1.71 13.98 -19.27
CA SER A 35 -1.95 13.55 -20.65
C SER A 35 -0.69 13.10 -21.39
N GLU A 36 0.49 13.53 -20.94
CA GLU A 36 1.80 13.22 -21.54
C GLU A 36 2.54 12.08 -20.83
N GLY A 37 2.05 11.62 -19.68
CA GLY A 37 2.67 10.55 -18.90
C GLY A 37 2.64 10.81 -17.40
N GLU A 38 3.33 9.96 -16.63
CA GLU A 38 3.48 10.13 -15.19
C GLU A 38 4.58 11.14 -14.86
N VAL A 39 4.27 12.05 -13.93
CA VAL A 39 5.22 13.04 -13.43
C VAL A 39 5.51 12.76 -11.97
N GLY A 40 6.80 12.63 -11.64
CA GLY A 40 7.26 12.43 -10.27
C GLY A 40 7.27 13.72 -9.46
N VAL A 41 6.82 13.66 -8.22
CA VAL A 41 6.90 14.75 -7.23
C VAL A 41 7.55 14.23 -5.95
N LEU A 42 8.33 15.08 -5.28
CA LEU A 42 8.90 14.77 -3.97
C LEU A 42 8.12 15.50 -2.89
N THR A 43 7.65 14.75 -1.91
CA THR A 43 6.85 15.25 -0.79
C THR A 43 7.66 15.19 0.49
N ASN A 44 7.58 16.21 1.34
CA ASN A 44 8.20 16.17 2.65
C ASN A 44 7.24 15.54 3.66
N LEU A 45 7.71 14.53 4.38
CA LEU A 45 7.04 13.98 5.56
C LEU A 45 7.86 14.33 6.79
N THR A 46 7.20 14.85 7.81
CA THR A 46 7.77 15.00 9.16
C THR A 46 6.92 14.22 10.16
N VAL A 47 7.56 13.39 10.97
CA VAL A 47 6.92 12.56 12.01
C VAL A 47 7.49 12.91 13.37
N TRP A 48 6.63 13.11 14.36
CA TRP A 48 7.04 13.18 15.77
C TRP A 48 6.00 12.48 16.66
N ALA A 49 6.44 12.16 17.88
CA ALA A 49 5.63 11.49 18.88
C ALA A 49 5.60 12.33 20.16
N THR A 50 4.45 12.33 20.84
CA THR A 50 4.31 12.82 22.21
C THR A 50 3.68 11.75 23.08
N ASN A 51 3.84 11.80 24.39
CA ASN A 51 3.08 10.92 25.28
C ASN A 51 1.58 11.12 25.02
N GLY A 52 0.84 10.02 24.93
CA GLY A 52 -0.55 10.04 24.49
C GLY A 52 -1.23 8.68 24.66
N THR A 53 -2.34 8.48 23.96
CA THR A 53 -3.20 7.28 24.09
C THR A 53 -3.25 6.45 22.81
N GLY A 54 -2.32 6.66 21.87
CA GLY A 54 -2.21 5.89 20.64
C GLY A 54 -2.92 6.52 19.45
N HIS A 55 -3.23 7.82 19.50
CA HIS A 55 -3.85 8.51 18.38
C HIS A 55 -2.87 8.79 17.25
N VAL A 56 -3.39 8.75 16.02
CA VAL A 56 -2.64 9.10 14.81
C VAL A 56 -3.27 10.35 14.21
N PHE A 57 -2.50 11.43 14.17
CA PHE A 57 -2.87 12.71 13.58
C PHE A 57 -2.17 12.87 12.24
N VAL A 58 -2.93 13.23 11.21
CA VAL A 58 -2.40 13.47 9.87
C VAL A 58 -2.76 14.89 9.46
N ASP A 59 -1.73 15.72 9.30
CA ASP A 59 -1.82 17.08 8.81
C ASP A 59 -1.21 17.13 7.40
N THR A 60 -2.03 17.47 6.40
CA THR A 60 -1.59 17.54 5.00
C THR A 60 -1.84 18.93 4.43
N GLU A 61 -0.86 19.42 3.68
CA GLU A 61 -1.01 20.59 2.82
C GLU A 61 -0.46 20.19 1.44
N PRO A 62 -1.31 20.10 0.39
CA PRO A 62 -2.74 20.43 0.29
C PRO A 62 -3.67 19.23 0.65
N TYR A 63 -4.89 19.20 0.10
CA TYR A 63 -5.87 18.13 0.35
C TYR A 63 -5.31 16.74 0.00
N THR A 64 -5.64 15.76 0.85
CA THR A 64 -5.18 14.38 0.71
C THR A 64 -6.34 13.41 0.51
N GLN A 65 -6.09 12.32 -0.22
CA GLN A 65 -7.03 11.21 -0.37
C GLN A 65 -7.07 10.36 0.91
N VAL A 66 -8.16 9.62 1.10
CA VAL A 66 -8.40 8.76 2.28
C VAL A 66 -7.27 7.74 2.48
N ASP A 67 -6.71 7.21 1.38
CA ASP A 67 -5.62 6.24 1.38
C ASP A 67 -4.37 6.69 2.14
N MET A 68 -4.07 8.00 2.13
CA MET A 68 -2.92 8.55 2.85
C MET A 68 -3.10 8.44 4.37
N GLN A 69 -4.33 8.68 4.85
CA GLN A 69 -4.67 8.55 6.26
C GLN A 69 -4.64 7.08 6.68
N GLY A 70 -5.15 6.18 5.84
CA GLY A 70 -5.03 4.73 6.01
C GLY A 70 -3.57 4.28 6.11
N SER A 71 -2.71 4.79 5.21
CA SER A 71 -1.27 4.50 5.20
C SER A 71 -0.59 4.93 6.49
N ALA A 72 -0.90 6.12 7.02
CA ALA A 72 -0.33 6.59 8.28
C ALA A 72 -0.73 5.70 9.47
N ARG A 73 -2.01 5.30 9.54
CA ARG A 73 -2.50 4.39 10.60
C ARG A 73 -1.84 3.02 10.53
N LEU A 74 -1.77 2.43 9.33
CA LEU A 74 -1.14 1.13 9.13
C LEU A 74 0.37 1.17 9.41
N SER A 75 1.04 2.27 9.03
CA SER A 75 2.46 2.49 9.34
C SER A 75 2.71 2.58 10.84
N SER A 76 1.86 3.32 11.56
CA SER A 76 1.89 3.41 13.04
C SER A 76 1.71 2.04 13.68
N MET A 77 0.68 1.30 13.29
CA MET A 77 0.40 -0.05 13.79
C MET A 77 1.58 -0.99 13.56
N THR A 78 2.13 -1.00 12.35
CA THR A 78 3.27 -1.85 12.00
C THR A 78 4.52 -1.43 12.77
N ALA A 79 4.78 -0.13 12.95
CA ALA A 79 5.92 0.36 13.70
C ALA A 79 5.87 -0.05 15.18
N TYR A 80 4.72 0.08 15.85
CA TYR A 80 4.54 -0.37 17.23
C TYR A 80 4.76 -1.88 17.36
N ASP A 81 4.15 -2.64 16.47
CA ASP A 81 4.26 -4.09 16.48
C ASP A 81 5.71 -4.56 16.31
N ILE A 82 6.45 -4.05 15.32
CA ILE A 82 7.84 -4.52 15.10
C ILE A 82 8.82 -3.98 16.15
N THR A 83 8.51 -2.88 16.83
CA THR A 83 9.35 -2.34 17.91
C THR A 83 9.00 -2.94 19.27
N GLY A 84 7.82 -3.54 19.43
CA GLY A 84 7.30 -4.03 20.71
C GLY A 84 6.91 -2.92 21.68
N ILE A 85 6.82 -1.67 21.22
CA ILE A 85 6.37 -0.53 22.03
C ILE A 85 4.84 -0.60 22.13
N ASN A 86 4.31 -0.37 23.34
CA ASN A 86 2.85 -0.34 23.53
C ASN A 86 2.24 0.85 22.75
N PRO A 87 1.29 0.63 21.82
CA PRO A 87 0.68 1.70 21.03
C PRO A 87 -0.04 2.75 21.87
N GLU A 88 -0.55 2.41 23.06
CA GLU A 88 -1.28 3.34 23.95
C GLU A 88 -0.38 4.28 24.77
N THR A 89 0.89 4.44 24.36
CA THR A 89 1.87 5.27 25.07
C THR A 89 2.18 6.58 24.37
N HIS A 90 1.98 6.66 23.05
CA HIS A 90 2.30 7.85 22.29
C HIS A 90 1.22 8.20 21.26
N ASP A 91 0.97 9.50 21.12
CA ASP A 91 0.27 10.05 19.98
C ASP A 91 1.30 10.41 18.89
N LEU A 92 1.01 10.02 17.66
CA LEU A 92 1.86 10.22 16.50
C LEU A 92 1.29 11.30 15.58
N PHE A 93 2.16 12.19 15.12
CA PHE A 93 1.80 13.29 14.23
C PHE A 93 2.56 13.14 12.92
N TYR A 94 1.82 13.07 11.82
CA TYR A 94 2.34 12.98 10.46
C TYR A 94 2.03 14.29 9.75
N VAL A 95 3.05 15.09 9.48
CA VAL A 95 2.94 16.32 8.71
C VAL A 95 3.46 16.10 7.31
N VAL A 96 2.57 16.26 6.33
CA VAL A 96 2.86 16.05 4.91
C VAL A 96 2.77 17.40 4.21
N ARG A 97 3.84 17.78 3.51
CA ARG A 97 3.90 19.01 2.72
C ARG A 97 4.36 18.70 1.31
N THR A 98 3.56 19.10 0.33
CA THR A 98 3.85 18.85 -1.10
C THR A 98 3.42 20.03 -1.96
N GLU A 99 4.10 20.20 -3.09
CA GLU A 99 3.72 21.21 -4.10
C GLU A 99 2.65 20.68 -5.07
N SER A 100 2.35 19.37 -5.04
CA SER A 100 1.28 18.76 -5.83
C SER A 100 -0.09 19.10 -5.26
N PRO A 101 -1.09 19.47 -6.08
CA PRO A 101 -2.41 19.91 -5.61
C PRO A 101 -3.21 18.83 -4.86
N VAL A 102 -2.90 17.55 -5.11
CA VAL A 102 -3.50 16.40 -4.41
C VAL A 102 -2.41 15.37 -4.16
N ILE A 103 -2.48 14.69 -3.01
CA ILE A 103 -1.62 13.56 -2.65
C ILE A 103 -2.44 12.38 -2.11
N GLY A 104 -2.07 11.17 -2.51
CA GLY A 104 -2.74 9.94 -2.11
C GLY A 104 -1.95 8.68 -2.45
N GLY A 105 -2.58 7.54 -2.22
CA GLY A 105 -2.08 6.21 -2.53
C GLY A 105 -1.19 5.58 -1.46
N PRO A 106 -1.16 4.24 -1.39
CA PRO A 106 -0.50 3.49 -0.32
C PRO A 106 1.04 3.49 -0.39
N SER A 107 1.62 4.04 -1.46
CA SER A 107 3.03 3.86 -1.80
C SER A 107 4.03 4.55 -0.87
N ALA A 108 3.55 5.34 0.08
CA ALA A 108 4.35 5.98 1.13
C ALA A 108 4.44 5.14 2.42
N GLY A 109 3.63 4.08 2.57
CA GLY A 109 3.48 3.36 3.83
C GLY A 109 4.79 2.79 4.39
N ALA A 110 5.64 2.19 3.55
CA ALA A 110 6.92 1.67 4.02
C ALA A 110 7.86 2.80 4.50
N ALA A 111 7.91 3.92 3.77
CA ALA A 111 8.71 5.08 4.16
C ALA A 111 8.20 5.73 5.46
N MET A 112 6.89 5.88 5.59
CA MET A 112 6.25 6.35 6.82
C MET A 112 6.60 5.44 8.00
N THR A 113 6.58 4.13 7.81
CA THR A 113 6.92 3.17 8.87
C THR A 113 8.38 3.32 9.31
N VAL A 114 9.33 3.52 8.38
CA VAL A 114 10.73 3.85 8.73
C VAL A 114 10.82 5.13 9.56
N ALA A 115 10.13 6.21 9.15
CA ALA A 115 10.12 7.46 9.90
C ALA A 115 9.51 7.29 11.29
N THR A 116 8.39 6.58 11.41
CA THR A 116 7.73 6.30 12.68
C THR A 116 8.61 5.50 13.63
N VAL A 117 9.27 4.44 13.14
CA VAL A 117 10.24 3.69 13.95
C VAL A 117 11.38 4.59 14.39
N ALA A 118 11.93 5.41 13.49
CA ALA A 118 12.99 6.33 13.82
C ALA A 118 12.55 7.34 14.89
N THR A 119 11.32 7.84 14.82
CA THR A 119 10.72 8.71 15.83
C THR A 119 10.59 8.00 17.18
N LEU A 120 9.98 6.82 17.23
CA LEU A 120 9.72 6.06 18.46
C LEU A 120 11.02 5.63 19.15
N MET A 121 12.04 5.28 18.35
CA MET A 121 13.34 4.81 18.86
C MET A 121 14.36 5.94 19.04
N ASN A 122 14.00 7.18 18.71
CA ASN A 122 14.90 8.33 18.67
C ASN A 122 16.17 8.06 17.84
N TRP A 123 15.99 7.46 16.65
CA TRP A 123 17.04 7.18 15.68
C TRP A 123 17.07 8.21 14.56
N THR A 124 18.26 8.41 13.98
CA THR A 124 18.44 9.30 12.84
C THR A 124 18.26 8.52 11.54
N VAL A 125 17.44 9.05 10.62
CA VAL A 125 17.39 8.57 9.23
C VAL A 125 18.52 9.21 8.43
N LYS A 126 19.30 8.38 7.73
CA LYS A 126 20.39 8.85 6.88
C LYS A 126 19.83 9.67 5.71
N PRO A 127 20.40 10.85 5.41
CA PRO A 127 19.98 11.64 4.26
C PRO A 127 20.35 10.93 2.95
N GLY A 128 19.70 11.29 1.84
CA GLY A 128 20.02 10.77 0.51
C GLY A 128 19.52 9.36 0.21
N ILE A 129 18.81 8.73 1.15
CA ILE A 129 18.09 7.46 0.96
C ILE A 129 16.60 7.76 0.82
N VAL A 130 16.03 7.36 -0.31
CA VAL A 130 14.60 7.52 -0.61
C VAL A 130 14.00 6.14 -0.88
N MET A 131 12.72 5.93 -0.57
CA MET A 131 12.06 4.66 -0.83
C MET A 131 10.60 4.82 -1.24
N THR A 132 10.06 3.80 -1.91
CA THR A 132 8.63 3.65 -2.17
C THR A 132 8.19 2.22 -1.92
N GLY A 133 6.94 2.03 -1.49
CA GLY A 133 6.40 0.72 -1.18
C GLY A 133 5.17 0.82 -0.28
N MET A 134 4.19 -0.03 -0.54
CA MET A 134 3.07 -0.22 0.40
C MET A 134 3.58 -1.00 1.61
N ILE A 135 3.17 -0.61 2.82
CA ILE A 135 3.45 -1.43 4.00
C ILE A 135 2.28 -2.38 4.22
N ASN A 136 2.57 -3.66 4.42
CA ASN A 136 1.59 -4.63 4.87
C ASN A 136 1.68 -4.77 6.40
N PRO A 137 0.59 -5.16 7.09
CA PRO A 137 0.62 -5.26 8.54
C PRO A 137 1.61 -6.32 9.04
N ASP A 138 2.07 -7.26 8.18
CA ASP A 138 3.08 -8.25 8.55
C ASP A 138 4.53 -7.72 8.50
N GLY A 139 4.72 -6.51 8.00
CA GLY A 139 6.03 -5.87 7.77
C GLY A 139 6.59 -6.10 6.37
N SER A 140 5.93 -6.85 5.50
CA SER A 140 6.33 -6.97 4.10
C SER A 140 6.05 -5.69 3.31
N ILE A 141 6.86 -5.44 2.29
CA ILE A 141 6.74 -4.27 1.41
C ILE A 141 6.07 -4.68 0.10
N GLY A 142 4.85 -4.17 -0.11
CA GLY A 142 4.01 -4.42 -1.27
C GLY A 142 4.34 -3.55 -2.48
N ALA A 143 3.91 -4.03 -3.65
CA ALA A 143 4.19 -3.43 -4.94
C ALA A 143 3.53 -2.05 -5.13
N VAL A 144 4.14 -1.20 -5.95
CA VAL A 144 3.65 0.15 -6.26
C VAL A 144 3.86 0.52 -7.73
N GLY A 145 3.08 1.51 -8.21
CA GLY A 145 3.21 2.08 -9.55
C GLY A 145 4.21 3.24 -9.65
N GLY A 146 4.56 3.57 -10.89
CA GLY A 146 5.33 4.76 -11.28
C GLY A 146 6.75 4.84 -10.75
N ILE A 147 7.39 3.70 -10.51
CA ILE A 147 8.74 3.62 -9.94
C ILE A 147 9.79 4.37 -10.80
N PRO A 148 9.80 4.30 -12.15
CA PRO A 148 10.75 5.07 -12.95
C PRO A 148 10.60 6.58 -12.74
N ALA A 149 9.38 7.11 -12.72
CA ALA A 149 9.12 8.53 -12.47
C ALA A 149 9.54 8.95 -11.05
N LYS A 150 9.27 8.09 -10.04
CA LYS A 150 9.70 8.29 -8.65
C LYS A 150 11.22 8.28 -8.48
N LEU A 151 11.90 7.35 -9.15
CA LEU A 151 13.35 7.27 -9.17
C LEU A 151 13.94 8.54 -9.79
N ASN A 152 13.43 8.96 -10.95
CA ASN A 152 13.90 10.14 -11.67
C ASN A 152 13.82 11.42 -10.82
N ILE A 153 12.68 11.64 -10.14
CA ILE A 153 12.53 12.83 -9.28
C ILE A 153 13.42 12.74 -8.04
N SER A 154 13.62 11.54 -7.49
CA SER A 154 14.50 11.32 -6.33
C SER A 154 15.96 11.58 -6.69
N ALA A 155 16.43 11.06 -7.83
CA ALA A 155 17.77 11.29 -8.35
C ALA A 155 18.07 12.78 -8.58
N LYS A 156 17.12 13.50 -9.21
CA LYS A 156 17.22 14.95 -9.44
C LYS A 156 17.32 15.76 -8.14
N ASN A 157 16.78 15.24 -7.04
CA ASN A 157 16.82 15.88 -5.72
C ASN A 157 17.93 15.30 -4.81
N GLY A 158 18.94 14.67 -5.40
CA GLY A 158 20.16 14.27 -4.68
C GLY A 158 20.07 12.97 -3.90
N ALA A 159 19.07 12.12 -4.18
CA ALA A 159 19.08 10.75 -3.65
C ALA A 159 20.26 9.96 -4.26
N HIS A 160 21.02 9.27 -3.42
CA HIS A 160 22.08 8.34 -3.86
C HIS A 160 21.66 6.87 -3.70
N THR A 161 20.60 6.60 -2.94
CA THR A 161 20.03 5.26 -2.76
C THR A 161 18.52 5.33 -2.89
N PHE A 162 17.94 4.40 -3.65
CA PHE A 162 16.51 4.31 -3.89
C PHE A 162 16.01 2.89 -3.62
N LEU A 163 15.17 2.71 -2.60
CA LEU A 163 14.63 1.39 -2.23
C LEU A 163 13.27 1.18 -2.90
N ILE A 164 13.10 0.01 -3.50
CA ILE A 164 11.86 -0.40 -4.19
C ILE A 164 11.37 -1.76 -3.66
N PRO A 165 10.08 -2.09 -3.82
CA PRO A 165 9.57 -3.40 -3.44
C PRO A 165 10.27 -4.53 -4.20
N SER A 166 10.43 -5.68 -3.55
CA SER A 166 11.06 -6.86 -4.16
C SER A 166 10.31 -7.33 -5.40
N GLY A 167 11.03 -7.67 -6.47
CA GLY A 167 10.47 -8.15 -7.74
C GLY A 167 10.05 -7.03 -8.70
N GLN A 168 10.27 -5.77 -8.36
CA GLN A 168 9.95 -4.61 -9.21
C GLN A 168 11.19 -3.98 -9.87
N GLY A 169 12.34 -4.67 -9.92
CA GLY A 169 13.53 -4.20 -10.65
C GLY A 169 13.33 -4.10 -12.17
N ASN A 170 12.41 -4.88 -12.74
CA ASN A 170 12.01 -4.80 -14.15
C ASN A 170 10.51 -4.49 -14.25
N ILE A 171 10.17 -3.32 -14.80
CA ILE A 171 8.78 -2.86 -14.85
C ILE A 171 8.37 -2.71 -16.31
N THR A 172 7.25 -3.32 -16.68
CA THR A 172 6.68 -3.17 -18.01
C THR A 172 5.60 -2.09 -17.98
N GLU A 173 5.90 -0.93 -18.55
CA GLU A 173 4.97 0.19 -18.66
C GLU A 173 4.38 0.27 -20.07
N ARG A 174 3.13 0.73 -20.17
CA ARG A 174 2.48 0.96 -21.47
C ARG A 174 2.67 2.43 -21.86
N VAL A 175 3.68 2.69 -22.67
CA VAL A 175 4.00 4.05 -23.11
C VAL A 175 3.14 4.43 -24.32
N ARG A 176 2.48 5.58 -24.27
CA ARG A 176 1.70 6.14 -25.39
C ARG A 176 2.63 6.73 -26.43
N VAL A 177 2.74 6.08 -27.59
CA VAL A 177 3.48 6.60 -28.75
C VAL A 177 2.50 7.34 -29.66
N VAL A 178 2.62 8.67 -29.72
CA VAL A 178 1.83 9.52 -30.61
C VAL A 178 2.55 9.64 -31.95
N LYS A 179 2.00 9.03 -33.02
CA LYS A 179 2.45 9.25 -34.39
C LYS A 179 1.46 10.16 -35.12
N ARG A 180 1.91 11.36 -35.49
CA ARG A 180 1.14 12.28 -36.34
C ARG A 180 1.45 11.99 -37.81
N ASN A 181 0.45 11.54 -38.55
CA ASN A 181 0.51 11.34 -40.00
C ASN A 181 -0.46 12.33 -40.67
N GLY A 182 0.03 13.51 -41.03
CA GLY A 182 -0.80 14.57 -41.61
C GLY A 182 -1.89 15.05 -40.62
N PRO A 183 -3.17 15.18 -41.02
CA PRO A 183 -4.26 15.60 -40.13
C PRO A 183 -4.70 14.53 -39.12
N PHE A 184 -4.18 13.29 -39.21
CA PHE A 184 -4.53 12.20 -38.32
C PHE A 184 -3.48 11.98 -37.23
N ILE A 185 -3.94 11.83 -35.99
CA ILE A 185 -3.11 11.47 -34.83
C ILE A 185 -3.40 10.00 -34.51
N ARG A 186 -2.37 9.16 -34.61
CA ARG A 186 -2.43 7.76 -34.18
C ARG A 186 -1.71 7.61 -32.85
N ILE A 187 -2.46 7.36 -31.79
CA ILE A 187 -1.91 7.00 -30.48
C ILE A 187 -1.79 5.47 -30.45
N THR A 188 -0.60 4.94 -30.16
CA THR A 188 -0.36 3.50 -30.01
C THR A 188 0.34 3.26 -28.69
N GLU A 189 -0.27 2.47 -27.82
CA GLU A 189 0.39 2.00 -26.60
C GLU A 189 1.34 0.85 -26.93
N LYS A 190 2.59 0.96 -26.48
CA LYS A 190 3.57 -0.13 -26.59
C LYS A 190 4.06 -0.52 -25.20
N PRO A 191 4.14 -1.82 -24.89
CA PRO A 191 4.82 -2.27 -23.69
C PRO A 191 6.31 -1.97 -23.82
N VAL A 192 6.85 -1.25 -22.84
CA VAL A 192 8.27 -0.97 -22.71
C VAL A 192 8.69 -1.48 -21.34
N THR A 193 9.60 -2.45 -21.34
CA THR A 193 10.22 -2.93 -20.10
C THR A 193 11.39 -2.04 -19.75
N VAL A 194 11.31 -1.42 -18.58
CA VAL A 194 12.34 -0.57 -17.99
C VAL A 194 13.04 -1.37 -16.89
N ASN A 195 14.35 -1.54 -17.02
CA ASN A 195 15.19 -2.02 -15.93
C ASN A 195 15.50 -0.84 -15.01
N VAL A 196 14.82 -0.78 -13.87
CA VAL A 196 14.91 0.32 -12.92
C VAL A 196 16.30 0.36 -12.27
N ILE A 197 16.92 -0.80 -12.07
CA ILE A 197 18.25 -0.90 -11.45
C ILE A 197 19.31 -0.27 -12.37
N GLU A 198 19.22 -0.55 -13.67
CA GLU A 198 20.09 0.06 -14.68
C GLU A 198 19.83 1.56 -14.83
N LEU A 199 18.55 1.95 -14.89
CA LEU A 199 18.16 3.37 -14.93
C LEU A 199 18.71 4.17 -13.74
N GLY A 200 18.66 3.59 -12.53
CA GLY A 200 19.23 4.23 -11.34
C GLY A 200 20.74 4.39 -11.46
N LYS A 201 21.43 3.33 -11.91
CA LYS A 201 22.88 3.36 -12.13
C LYS A 201 23.30 4.45 -13.12
N GLU A 202 22.56 4.63 -14.21
CA GLU A 202 22.79 5.71 -15.18
C GLU A 202 22.64 7.12 -14.57
N GLN A 203 21.80 7.23 -13.54
CA GLN A 203 21.53 8.48 -12.82
C GLN A 203 22.41 8.67 -11.57
N GLY A 204 23.34 7.76 -11.31
CA GLY A 204 24.19 7.79 -10.12
C GLY A 204 23.48 7.40 -8.82
N VAL A 205 22.35 6.70 -8.92
CA VAL A 205 21.54 6.23 -7.78
C VAL A 205 21.61 4.71 -7.66
N GLN A 206 21.96 4.21 -6.48
CA GLN A 206 21.89 2.79 -6.19
C GLN A 206 20.45 2.37 -5.92
N VAL A 207 19.87 1.57 -6.81
CA VAL A 207 18.54 0.98 -6.59
C VAL A 207 18.67 -0.35 -5.86
N MET A 208 17.88 -0.55 -4.81
CA MET A 208 17.86 -1.78 -4.02
C MET A 208 16.45 -2.31 -3.88
N GLU A 209 16.25 -3.59 -4.19
CA GLU A 209 15.00 -4.29 -3.92
C GLU A 209 14.94 -4.72 -2.45
N ILE A 210 13.86 -4.34 -1.76
CA ILE A 210 13.64 -4.65 -0.34
C ILE A 210 12.23 -5.25 -0.18
N GLY A 211 12.14 -6.39 0.49
CA GLY A 211 10.88 -7.11 0.73
C GLY A 211 10.31 -6.94 2.14
N ASP A 212 11.10 -6.55 3.13
CA ASP A 212 10.70 -6.42 4.53
C ASP A 212 11.13 -5.06 5.09
N ILE A 213 10.25 -4.45 5.89
CA ILE A 213 10.45 -3.14 6.48
C ILE A 213 11.69 -3.07 7.39
N ARG A 214 12.06 -4.17 8.06
CA ARG A 214 13.23 -4.23 8.94
C ARG A 214 14.53 -4.05 8.17
N ASP A 215 14.58 -4.54 6.93
CA ASP A 215 15.74 -4.36 6.05
C ASP A 215 15.83 -2.90 5.58
N ALA A 216 14.69 -2.27 5.26
CA ALA A 216 14.63 -0.85 4.95
C ALA A 216 15.07 0.01 6.15
N ILE A 217 14.61 -0.30 7.36
CA ILE A 217 15.01 0.37 8.60
C ILE A 217 16.53 0.27 8.79
N TYR A 218 17.12 -0.90 8.58
CA TYR A 218 18.57 -1.07 8.69
C TYR A 218 19.34 -0.23 7.66
N VAL A 219 18.90 -0.20 6.41
CA VAL A 219 19.53 0.63 5.38
C VAL A 219 19.42 2.12 5.76
N CYS A 220 18.22 2.57 6.12
CA CYS A 220 17.89 3.96 6.41
C CYS A 220 18.51 4.48 7.72
N THR A 221 18.65 3.65 8.75
CA THR A 221 19.06 4.11 10.10
C THR A 221 20.38 3.50 10.56
N GLY A 222 20.78 2.35 10.02
CA GLY A 222 21.91 1.55 10.51
C GLY A 222 21.56 0.66 11.72
N HIS A 223 20.35 0.75 12.26
CA HIS A 223 19.90 -0.04 13.40
C HIS A 223 19.13 -1.29 12.95
N LYS A 224 19.27 -2.39 13.68
CA LYS A 224 18.55 -3.63 13.42
C LYS A 224 17.39 -3.77 14.38
N ILE A 225 16.24 -4.15 13.84
CA ILE A 225 15.11 -4.66 14.64
C ILE A 225 15.15 -6.18 14.54
N PRO A 226 15.16 -6.91 15.67
CA PRO A 226 15.12 -8.37 15.65
C PRO A 226 13.82 -8.85 15.00
N ARG A 227 13.91 -9.92 14.20
CA ARG A 227 12.72 -10.65 13.74
C ARG A 227 12.26 -11.54 14.88
N THR A 228 11.14 -11.19 15.49
CA THR A 228 10.43 -12.05 16.43
C THR A 228 9.57 -13.01 15.61
N PHE A 229 10.01 -14.26 15.51
CA PHE A 229 9.16 -15.33 15.01
C PHE A 229 8.22 -15.72 16.15
N LEU A 230 6.93 -15.41 15.97
CA LEU A 230 5.91 -15.91 16.88
C LEU A 230 5.78 -17.42 16.65
N THR A 231 5.69 -18.17 17.74
CA THR A 231 5.41 -19.60 17.71
C THR A 231 4.07 -19.83 18.41
N GLY A 232 3.12 -20.45 17.71
CA GLY A 232 1.75 -20.66 18.21
C GLY A 232 0.72 -20.80 17.08
N GLU A 233 -0.54 -21.05 17.42
CA GLU A 233 -1.68 -20.97 16.51
C GLU A 233 -2.27 -19.54 16.60
N VAL A 234 -2.23 -18.79 15.49
CA VAL A 234 -2.84 -17.45 15.39
C VAL A 234 -4.36 -17.55 15.30
N GLN A 235 -4.87 -18.69 14.84
CA GLN A 235 -6.29 -18.91 14.63
C GLN A 235 -7.03 -19.00 15.95
N THR A 236 -7.60 -17.87 16.37
CA THR A 236 -8.58 -17.87 17.45
C THR A 236 -9.90 -18.42 16.94
N ARG A 237 -10.68 -19.05 17.83
CA ARG A 237 -12.03 -19.49 17.48
C ARG A 237 -12.89 -18.36 16.92
N ALA A 238 -12.75 -17.15 17.47
CA ALA A 238 -13.44 -15.95 17.01
C ALA A 238 -13.04 -15.55 15.57
N TYR A 239 -11.77 -15.71 15.19
CA TYR A 239 -11.32 -15.48 13.82
C TYR A 239 -11.94 -16.50 12.86
N ILE A 240 -11.85 -17.79 13.19
CA ILE A 240 -12.40 -18.87 12.36
C ILE A 240 -13.91 -18.65 12.19
N ASP A 241 -14.65 -18.42 13.28
CA ASP A 241 -16.10 -18.23 13.24
C ASP A 241 -16.51 -16.98 12.41
N ALA A 242 -15.64 -15.96 12.32
CA ALA A 242 -15.88 -14.77 11.51
C ALA A 242 -15.50 -14.96 10.03
N MET A 243 -14.37 -15.60 9.74
CA MET A 243 -13.77 -15.62 8.41
C MET A 243 -14.19 -16.82 7.57
N GLN A 244 -14.41 -17.97 8.20
CA GLN A 244 -14.86 -19.18 7.50
C GLN A 244 -16.13 -18.95 6.66
N PRO A 245 -17.24 -18.38 7.19
CA PRO A 245 -18.45 -18.19 6.39
C PRO A 245 -18.25 -17.17 5.26
N LEU A 246 -17.41 -16.15 5.47
CA LEU A 246 -17.08 -15.17 4.43
C LEU A 246 -16.26 -15.80 3.30
N ALA A 247 -15.28 -16.63 3.65
CA ALA A 247 -14.46 -17.34 2.68
C ALA A 247 -15.27 -18.33 1.85
N ALA A 248 -16.18 -19.08 2.50
CA ALA A 248 -17.10 -19.98 1.80
C ALA A 248 -17.99 -19.21 0.81
N ALA A 249 -18.61 -18.11 1.25
CA ALA A 249 -19.47 -17.30 0.39
C ALA A 249 -18.73 -16.73 -0.83
N LEU A 250 -17.48 -16.27 -0.64
CA LEU A 250 -16.63 -15.77 -1.73
C LEU A 250 -16.21 -16.87 -2.71
N LEU A 251 -15.95 -18.09 -2.24
CA LEU A 251 -15.66 -19.24 -3.12
C LEU A 251 -16.88 -19.69 -3.93
N ASP A 252 -18.05 -19.69 -3.31
CA ASP A 252 -19.31 -19.99 -3.97
C ASP A 252 -19.60 -18.96 -5.08
N GLU A 253 -19.47 -17.66 -4.76
CA GLU A 253 -19.64 -16.59 -5.76
C GLU A 253 -18.58 -16.69 -6.87
N LEU A 254 -17.32 -16.95 -6.53
CA LEU A 254 -16.25 -17.12 -7.53
C LEU A 254 -16.58 -18.25 -8.52
N SER A 255 -17.07 -19.37 -8.01
CA SER A 255 -17.45 -20.54 -8.82
C SER A 255 -18.64 -20.22 -9.73
N GLU A 256 -19.65 -19.53 -9.22
CA GLU A 256 -20.79 -19.06 -10.01
C GLU A 256 -20.35 -18.11 -11.13
N ARG A 257 -19.56 -17.09 -10.82
CA ARG A 257 -19.05 -16.11 -11.79
C ARG A 257 -18.19 -16.75 -12.86
N TYR A 258 -17.38 -17.75 -12.50
CA TYR A 258 -16.60 -18.52 -13.46
C TYR A 258 -17.51 -19.26 -14.44
N ASN A 259 -18.51 -19.99 -13.93
CA ASN A 259 -19.44 -20.76 -14.76
C ASN A 259 -20.28 -19.88 -15.68
N GLU A 260 -20.81 -18.76 -15.17
CA GLU A 260 -21.51 -17.76 -15.96
C GLU A 260 -20.64 -17.23 -17.10
N THR A 261 -19.36 -16.99 -16.83
CA THR A 261 -18.42 -16.45 -17.82
C THR A 261 -18.01 -17.50 -18.85
N ASP A 262 -17.72 -18.74 -18.45
CA ASP A 262 -17.34 -19.82 -19.37
C ASP A 262 -18.45 -20.14 -20.39
N ALA A 263 -19.72 -20.00 -19.97
CA ALA A 263 -20.88 -20.20 -20.84
C ALA A 263 -20.93 -19.21 -22.02
N ILE A 264 -20.37 -18.00 -21.85
CA ILE A 264 -20.46 -16.92 -22.85
C ILE A 264 -19.11 -16.44 -23.37
N VAL A 265 -17.99 -16.99 -22.88
CA VAL A 265 -16.66 -16.46 -23.20
C VAL A 265 -16.32 -16.61 -24.69
N ASN A 266 -15.89 -15.49 -25.28
CA ASN A 266 -15.44 -15.40 -26.65
C ASN A 266 -14.22 -16.32 -26.83
N PRO A 267 -14.13 -17.10 -27.92
CA PRO A 267 -13.04 -18.05 -28.14
C PRO A 267 -11.62 -17.45 -28.03
N ARG A 268 -11.45 -16.15 -28.31
CA ARG A 268 -10.16 -15.45 -28.19
C ARG A 268 -9.69 -15.28 -26.74
N LEU A 269 -10.62 -15.30 -25.77
CA LEU A 269 -10.34 -15.09 -24.36
C LEU A 269 -10.45 -16.38 -23.53
N ARG A 270 -10.86 -17.51 -24.14
CA ARG A 270 -11.05 -18.79 -23.46
C ARG A 270 -9.80 -19.24 -22.68
N ASN A 271 -8.61 -19.11 -23.27
CA ASN A 271 -7.38 -19.45 -22.56
C ASN A 271 -7.14 -18.57 -21.33
N ALA A 272 -7.41 -17.26 -21.44
CA ALA A 272 -7.25 -16.35 -20.30
C ALA A 272 -8.21 -16.68 -19.14
N LEU A 273 -9.40 -17.23 -19.44
CA LEU A 273 -10.33 -17.74 -18.45
C LEU A 273 -9.82 -19.05 -17.82
N ILE A 274 -9.38 -20.00 -18.65
CA ILE A 274 -8.82 -21.28 -18.20
C ILE A 274 -7.61 -21.07 -17.28
N ASP A 275 -6.76 -20.07 -17.58
CA ASP A 275 -5.61 -19.72 -16.75
C ASP A 275 -6.01 -19.30 -15.32
N GLN A 276 -7.28 -18.95 -15.08
CA GLN A 276 -7.79 -18.65 -13.73
C GLN A 276 -8.11 -19.90 -12.90
N ILE A 277 -8.33 -21.07 -13.52
CA ILE A 277 -8.70 -22.32 -12.82
C ILE A 277 -7.70 -22.65 -11.72
N ARG A 278 -6.40 -22.53 -12.01
CA ARG A 278 -5.35 -22.79 -11.02
C ARG A 278 -5.49 -21.91 -9.79
N THR A 279 -5.82 -20.62 -9.96
CA THR A 279 -6.00 -19.71 -8.82
C THR A 279 -7.27 -20.02 -8.02
N ILE A 280 -8.32 -20.51 -8.69
CA ILE A 280 -9.54 -21.00 -8.02
C ILE A 280 -9.22 -22.25 -7.18
N GLU A 281 -8.45 -23.20 -7.74
CA GLU A 281 -7.98 -24.39 -7.03
C GLU A 281 -7.10 -24.03 -5.83
N ASP A 282 -6.17 -23.08 -6.00
CA ASP A 282 -5.33 -22.57 -4.91
C ASP A 282 -6.20 -21.91 -3.81
N ALA A 283 -7.25 -21.16 -4.18
CA ALA A 283 -8.17 -20.54 -3.23
C ALA A 283 -8.99 -21.56 -2.45
N GLN A 284 -9.43 -22.64 -3.10
CA GLN A 284 -10.11 -23.77 -2.44
C GLN A 284 -9.16 -24.51 -1.50
N HIS A 285 -7.94 -24.78 -1.94
CA HIS A 285 -6.91 -25.40 -1.10
C HIS A 285 -6.63 -24.56 0.15
N ASP A 286 -6.51 -23.24 0.01
CA ASP A 286 -6.33 -22.34 1.16
C ASP A 286 -7.52 -22.42 2.13
N TYR A 287 -8.75 -22.52 1.63
CA TYR A 287 -9.93 -22.70 2.47
C TYR A 287 -9.91 -24.03 3.23
N ASP A 288 -9.61 -25.13 2.53
CA ASP A 288 -9.55 -26.48 3.12
C ASP A 288 -8.43 -26.61 4.17
N ALA A 289 -7.37 -25.80 4.01
CA ALA A 289 -6.27 -25.67 4.97
C ALA A 289 -6.56 -24.65 6.10
N GLU A 290 -7.78 -24.16 6.22
CA GLU A 290 -8.23 -23.13 7.18
C GLU A 290 -7.55 -21.76 7.03
N ASN A 291 -6.83 -21.51 5.92
CA ASN A 291 -6.23 -20.21 5.58
C ASN A 291 -7.26 -19.26 4.97
N TYR A 292 -8.32 -18.95 5.71
CA TYR A 292 -9.51 -18.25 5.20
C TYR A 292 -9.22 -16.89 4.58
N TYR A 293 -8.30 -16.11 5.16
CA TYR A 293 -7.90 -14.82 4.59
C TYR A 293 -7.23 -14.98 3.22
N ALA A 294 -6.30 -15.94 3.09
CA ALA A 294 -5.61 -16.22 1.84
C ALA A 294 -6.62 -16.68 0.76
N SER A 295 -7.54 -17.58 1.13
CA SER A 295 -8.62 -18.02 0.26
C SER A 295 -9.46 -16.85 -0.24
N MET A 296 -9.96 -15.98 0.66
CA MET A 296 -10.74 -14.80 0.27
C MET A 296 -9.97 -13.84 -0.62
N SER A 297 -8.70 -13.57 -0.30
CA SER A 297 -7.85 -12.68 -1.09
C SER A 297 -7.67 -13.21 -2.51
N ARG A 298 -7.38 -14.51 -2.68
CA ARG A 298 -7.29 -15.14 -4.00
C ARG A 298 -8.63 -15.13 -4.72
N SER A 299 -9.73 -15.46 -4.03
CA SER A 299 -11.08 -15.47 -4.61
C SER A 299 -11.48 -14.09 -5.13
N PHE A 300 -11.27 -13.04 -4.32
CA PHE A 300 -11.58 -11.67 -4.70
C PHE A 300 -10.77 -11.19 -5.92
N ASN A 301 -9.44 -11.40 -5.91
CA ASN A 301 -8.58 -11.05 -7.03
C ASN A 301 -8.95 -11.80 -8.32
N THR A 302 -9.28 -13.08 -8.19
CA THR A 302 -9.68 -13.92 -9.33
C THR A 302 -11.03 -13.47 -9.89
N MET A 303 -11.97 -13.10 -9.03
CA MET A 303 -13.28 -12.57 -9.44
C MET A 303 -13.16 -11.26 -10.23
N ILE A 304 -12.22 -10.37 -9.88
CA ILE A 304 -11.91 -9.17 -10.67
C ILE A 304 -11.43 -9.55 -12.08
N ASN A 305 -10.52 -10.54 -12.19
CA ASN A 305 -10.01 -11.00 -13.47
C ASN A 305 -11.11 -11.64 -14.34
N ILE A 306 -11.95 -12.50 -13.75
CA ILE A 306 -13.08 -13.14 -14.44
C ILE A 306 -14.07 -12.08 -14.94
N ARG A 307 -14.42 -11.09 -14.10
CA ARG A 307 -15.29 -9.97 -14.48
C ARG A 307 -14.71 -9.20 -15.67
N ARG A 308 -13.41 -8.91 -15.66
CA ARG A 308 -12.73 -8.25 -16.79
C ARG A 308 -12.80 -9.09 -18.06
N ILE A 309 -12.58 -10.40 -17.96
CA ILE A 309 -12.67 -11.32 -19.11
C ILE A 309 -14.09 -11.33 -19.67
N ARG A 310 -15.10 -11.38 -18.81
CA ARG A 310 -16.51 -11.32 -19.21
C ARG A 310 -16.85 -10.04 -19.97
N TRP A 311 -16.52 -8.87 -19.41
CA TRP A 311 -16.80 -7.60 -20.06
C TRP A 311 -16.09 -7.46 -21.41
N TYR A 312 -14.84 -7.91 -21.51
CA TYR A 312 -14.13 -7.93 -22.79
C TYR A 312 -14.75 -8.91 -23.79
N SER A 313 -15.25 -10.05 -23.32
CA SER A 313 -15.95 -11.04 -24.14
C SER A 313 -17.20 -10.44 -24.77
N GLU A 314 -18.09 -9.91 -23.94
CA GLU A 314 -19.34 -9.27 -24.36
C GLU A 314 -19.08 -8.07 -25.28
N TYR A 315 -18.04 -7.26 -25.01
CA TYR A 315 -17.60 -6.18 -25.90
C TYR A 315 -17.16 -6.68 -27.29
N LEU A 316 -16.44 -7.80 -27.34
CA LEU A 316 -15.97 -8.38 -28.60
C LEU A 316 -17.13 -8.96 -29.43
N ASP A 317 -18.14 -9.50 -28.76
CA ASP A 317 -19.33 -10.10 -29.37
C ASP A 317 -20.43 -9.08 -29.67
N SER A 318 -20.35 -7.88 -29.07
CA SER A 318 -21.30 -6.79 -29.32
C SER A 318 -21.25 -6.30 -30.78
N SER A 319 -22.45 -6.09 -31.34
CA SER A 319 -22.64 -5.44 -32.65
C SER A 319 -22.32 -3.94 -32.61
N ASP A 320 -22.63 -3.26 -31.52
CA ASP A 320 -22.30 -1.85 -31.28
C ASP A 320 -21.43 -1.70 -30.04
N LYS A 321 -20.15 -1.44 -30.30
CA LYS A 321 -19.11 -1.32 -29.28
C LYS A 321 -19.24 -0.05 -28.45
N ASN A 322 -19.75 1.03 -29.03
CA ASN A 322 -19.87 2.29 -28.32
C ASN A 322 -21.07 2.25 -27.38
N GLU A 323 -22.18 1.69 -27.84
CA GLU A 323 -23.38 1.47 -27.02
C GLU A 323 -23.06 0.56 -25.83
N TYR A 324 -22.43 -0.61 -26.06
CA TYR A 324 -22.04 -1.51 -24.98
C TYR A 324 -21.14 -0.82 -23.93
N LEU A 325 -20.16 -0.02 -24.37
CA LEU A 325 -19.28 0.68 -23.42
C LEU A 325 -20.05 1.74 -22.61
N SER A 326 -20.99 2.44 -23.23
CA SER A 326 -21.84 3.42 -22.54
C SER A 326 -22.70 2.75 -21.48
N ASP A 327 -23.35 1.64 -21.84
CA ASP A 327 -24.21 0.88 -20.92
C ASP A 327 -23.41 0.26 -19.79
N LEU A 328 -22.22 -0.27 -20.09
CA LEU A 328 -21.32 -0.83 -19.09
C LEU A 328 -20.86 0.25 -18.09
N ILE A 329 -20.51 1.45 -18.55
CA ILE A 329 -20.14 2.56 -17.66
C ILE A 329 -21.31 2.90 -16.74
N SER A 330 -22.52 3.08 -17.29
CA SER A 330 -23.71 3.38 -16.48
C SER A 330 -23.99 2.30 -15.44
N SER A 331 -23.92 1.02 -15.84
CA SER A 331 -24.15 -0.10 -14.93
C SER A 331 -23.10 -0.18 -13.81
N VAL A 332 -21.85 0.16 -14.10
CA VAL A 332 -20.79 0.20 -13.08
C VAL A 332 -20.99 1.38 -12.13
N GLU A 333 -21.36 2.56 -12.65
CA GLU A 333 -21.67 3.75 -11.83
C GLU A 333 -22.83 3.47 -10.88
N ASP A 334 -23.92 2.87 -11.37
CA ASP A 334 -25.06 2.47 -10.53
C ASP A 334 -24.62 1.48 -9.45
N LYS A 335 -23.81 0.48 -9.81
CA LYS A 335 -23.34 -0.51 -8.83
C LYS A 335 -22.41 0.09 -7.77
N ILE A 336 -21.60 1.08 -8.13
CA ILE A 336 -20.77 1.82 -7.17
C ILE A 336 -21.67 2.56 -6.19
N ASN A 337 -22.65 3.32 -6.67
CA ASN A 337 -23.57 4.07 -5.82
C ASN A 337 -24.34 3.16 -4.85
N ASP A 338 -24.86 2.03 -5.34
CA ASP A 338 -25.55 1.04 -4.50
C ASP A 338 -24.62 0.47 -3.42
N THR A 339 -23.38 0.15 -3.80
CA THR A 339 -22.40 -0.42 -2.87
C THR A 339 -21.96 0.60 -1.83
N GLU A 340 -21.77 1.87 -2.20
CA GLU A 340 -21.47 2.95 -1.28
C GLU A 340 -22.60 3.12 -0.25
N HIS A 341 -23.86 3.07 -0.70
CA HIS A 341 -25.01 3.13 0.19
C HIS A 341 -25.08 1.95 1.16
N ASP A 342 -24.84 0.72 0.68
CA ASP A 342 -24.80 -0.47 1.52
C ASP A 342 -23.70 -0.38 2.60
N VAL A 343 -22.52 0.16 2.23
CA VAL A 343 -21.40 0.37 3.15
C VAL A 343 -21.70 1.45 4.18
N GLU A 344 -22.38 2.54 3.81
CA GLU A 344 -22.80 3.58 4.74
C GLU A 344 -23.76 3.06 5.82
N ILE A 345 -24.61 2.10 5.47
CA ILE A 345 -25.60 1.50 6.38
C ILE A 345 -24.96 0.43 7.27
N ALA A 346 -23.85 -0.18 6.83
CA ALA A 346 -23.18 -1.23 7.57
C ALA A 346 -22.47 -0.68 8.83
N GLU A 347 -22.97 -1.03 10.02
CA GLU A 347 -22.25 -0.78 11.28
C GLU A 347 -20.98 -1.66 11.35
N SER A 348 -19.80 -1.03 11.48
CA SER A 348 -18.54 -1.73 11.76
C SER A 348 -18.59 -2.39 13.14
N LYS A 349 -18.98 -3.67 13.19
CA LYS A 349 -19.05 -4.48 14.42
C LYS A 349 -17.84 -5.39 14.63
N ASN A 350 -17.04 -5.61 13.58
CA ASN A 350 -15.88 -6.48 13.64
C ASN A 350 -14.61 -5.65 13.49
N GLY A 351 -13.66 -5.84 14.41
CA GLY A 351 -12.34 -5.19 14.36
C GLY A 351 -11.56 -5.50 13.09
N VAL A 352 -10.40 -4.87 12.94
CA VAL A 352 -9.55 -4.88 11.73
C VAL A 352 -9.13 -6.31 11.34
N LEU A 353 -9.88 -6.95 10.44
CA LEU A 353 -9.65 -8.32 9.95
C LEU A 353 -8.28 -8.47 9.26
N GLU A 354 -7.77 -7.39 8.68
CA GLU A 354 -6.44 -7.32 8.04
C GLU A 354 -5.31 -7.60 9.03
N GLY A 355 -5.49 -7.26 10.31
CA GLY A 355 -4.53 -7.55 11.37
C GLY A 355 -4.41 -9.04 11.67
N ILE A 356 -5.46 -9.82 11.42
CA ILE A 356 -5.44 -11.26 11.68
C ILE A 356 -4.80 -12.02 10.52
N GLY A 357 -5.11 -11.65 9.27
CA GLY A 357 -4.43 -12.22 8.10
C GLY A 357 -2.91 -11.96 8.10
N ALA A 358 -2.49 -10.78 8.54
CA ALA A 358 -1.07 -10.47 8.72
C ALA A 358 -0.40 -11.23 9.88
N ALA A 359 -1.17 -11.66 10.88
CA ALA A 359 -0.62 -12.51 11.94
C ALA A 359 -0.37 -13.95 11.42
N GLU A 360 -1.20 -14.47 10.51
CA GLU A 360 -1.01 -15.78 9.89
C GLU A 360 0.28 -15.85 9.04
N SER A 361 0.55 -14.83 8.21
CA SER A 361 1.75 -14.82 7.36
C SER A 361 3.07 -14.78 8.14
N ARG A 362 3.03 -14.45 9.44
CA ARG A 362 4.21 -14.42 10.33
C ARG A 362 4.53 -15.77 10.97
N LEU A 363 3.60 -16.72 10.94
CA LEU A 363 3.78 -18.07 11.48
C LEU A 363 4.39 -19.04 10.46
N THR A 364 4.16 -18.78 9.17
CA THR A 364 4.68 -19.54 8.02
C THR A 364 5.95 -18.90 7.49
#